data_AF-A0A3M2AWZ7-F1
#
_entry.id   AF-A0A3M2AWZ7-F1
#
_cell.length_a   1.000
_cell.length_b   1.000
_cell.length_c   1.000
_cell.angle_alpha   90.00
_cell.angle_beta   90.00
_cell.angle_gamma   90.00
#
_symmetry.space_group_name_H-M   'P 1'
#
loop_
_entity.id
_entity.type
_entity.pdbx_description
1 polymer ?
#
loop_
_entity_poly.entity_id
_entity_poly.type
_entity_poly.pdbx_seq_one_letter_code
_entity_poly.pdbx_strand_id
1 'polypeptide(L)'
;MIPSLLLWAGLQEPAVLELEPLPERVWAGQELSLRIRFGFEADFLERNLLQPFRRPLELPAVLRLGWKDAVPAPEPDGPTCSIDGRVERVRDLGEEEREGRRFRLFGLERRLVAGQAGPLELPGPELRWYAARRFREDPIQGRQPVEREPGRIAGAAPDLADARLA
;
A
#
# COMPACT_ATOMS: atom_id res chain seq x y z
N MET A 1 22.33 -22.36 9.30
CA MET A 1 20.90 -22.01 9.44
C MET A 1 20.48 -21.33 8.16
N ILE A 2 19.75 -22.03 7.31
CA ILE A 2 19.20 -21.51 6.06
C ILE A 2 17.78 -21.07 6.42
N PRO A 3 17.38 -19.80 6.30
CA PRO A 3 16.02 -19.41 6.59
C PRO A 3 15.13 -20.08 5.55
N SER A 4 14.10 -20.76 6.05
CA SER A 4 13.13 -21.53 5.30
C SER A 4 12.53 -20.73 4.15
N LEU A 5 13.00 -20.97 2.94
CA LEU A 5 12.25 -20.78 1.71
C LEU A 5 11.07 -21.74 1.72
N LEU A 6 9.99 -21.34 2.39
CA LEU A 6 8.69 -21.96 2.19
C LEU A 6 8.25 -21.62 0.76
N LEU A 7 8.29 -22.63 -0.10
CA LEU A 7 7.65 -22.65 -1.41
C LEU A 7 6.13 -22.57 -1.20
N TRP A 8 5.57 -21.36 -1.13
CA TRP A 8 4.12 -21.12 -1.21
C TRP A 8 3.73 -21.05 -2.69
N ALA A 9 3.50 -22.21 -3.31
CA ALA A 9 2.74 -22.27 -4.56
C ALA A 9 1.24 -22.09 -4.23
N GLY A 10 0.82 -20.85 -3.96
CA GLY A 10 -0.54 -20.56 -3.55
C GLY A 10 -0.87 -19.07 -3.62
N LEU A 11 -1.58 -18.68 -4.69
CA LEU A 11 -2.20 -17.36 -4.91
C LEU A 11 -1.30 -16.17 -4.56
N GLN A 12 -0.42 -15.80 -5.50
CA GLN A 12 0.24 -14.50 -5.39
C GLN A 12 -0.80 -13.38 -5.45
N GLU A 13 -0.76 -12.50 -4.46
CA GLU A 13 -1.64 -11.35 -4.41
C GLU A 13 -1.36 -10.42 -5.62
N PRO A 14 -2.40 -9.81 -6.23
CA PRO A 14 -2.24 -8.89 -7.36
C PRO A 14 -1.78 -7.49 -6.91
N ALA A 15 -1.42 -7.35 -5.63
CA ALA A 15 -1.06 -6.10 -4.99
C ALA A 15 0.20 -6.30 -4.15
N VAL A 16 0.91 -5.20 -3.93
CA VAL A 16 2.05 -5.16 -3.02
C VAL A 16 1.96 -3.95 -2.10
N LEU A 17 2.45 -4.11 -0.88
CA LEU A 17 2.53 -3.06 0.12
C LEU A 17 3.75 -3.30 1.02
N GLU A 18 4.68 -2.37 0.97
CA GLU A 18 5.98 -2.41 1.64
C GLU A 18 6.17 -1.12 2.41
N LEU A 19 6.61 -1.25 3.66
CA LEU A 19 7.09 -0.16 4.49
C LEU A 19 8.62 -0.26 4.52
N GLU A 20 9.33 0.82 4.20
CA GLU A 20 10.79 0.84 4.36
C GLU A 20 11.15 0.54 5.83
N PRO A 21 12.26 -0.19 6.07
CA PRO A 21 12.71 -0.49 7.42
C PRO A 21 12.85 0.77 8.28
N LEU A 22 12.32 0.70 9.50
CA LEU A 22 12.37 1.76 10.49
C LEU A 22 13.30 1.34 11.64
N PRO A 23 13.88 2.30 12.38
CA PRO A 23 14.63 1.96 13.56
C PRO A 23 13.70 1.30 14.60
N GLU A 24 14.16 0.21 15.21
CA GLU A 24 13.41 -0.50 16.26
C GLU A 24 13.20 0.37 17.51
N ARG A 25 14.09 1.34 17.74
CA ARG A 25 14.05 2.26 18.87
C ARG A 25 14.27 3.69 18.40
N VAL A 26 13.56 4.61 19.05
CA VAL A 26 13.61 6.04 18.76
C VAL A 26 13.95 6.85 20.01
N TRP A 27 14.44 8.08 19.79
CA TRP A 27 14.63 9.08 20.83
C TRP A 27 13.49 10.11 20.80
N ALA A 28 13.19 10.71 21.96
CA ALA A 28 12.23 11.80 22.01
C ALA A 28 12.71 12.96 21.12
N GLY A 29 11.82 13.48 20.28
CA GLY A 29 12.12 14.52 19.30
C GLY A 29 12.81 14.03 18.01
N GLN A 30 13.12 12.73 17.88
CA GLN A 30 13.67 12.19 16.64
C GLN A 30 12.64 12.28 15.51
N GLU A 31 13.03 12.88 14.40
CA GLU A 31 12.25 12.87 13.16
C GLU A 31 12.47 11.55 12.42
N LEU A 32 11.37 10.92 12.00
CA LEU A 32 11.32 9.69 11.22
C LEU A 32 10.70 9.98 9.85
N SER A 33 11.33 9.44 8.81
CA SER A 33 10.77 9.42 7.45
C SER A 33 10.15 8.04 7.20
N LEU A 34 8.83 7.98 7.16
CA LEU A 34 8.08 6.76 6.87
C LEU A 34 7.85 6.70 5.36
N ARG A 35 8.44 5.73 4.68
CA ARG A 35 8.28 5.55 3.24
C ARG A 35 7.54 4.26 2.94
N ILE A 36 6.45 4.39 2.19
CA ILE A 36 5.61 3.27 1.78
C ILE A 36 5.73 3.12 0.27
N ARG A 37 5.97 1.89 -0.18
CA ARG A 37 5.89 1.48 -1.58
C ARG A 37 4.72 0.53 -1.72
N PHE A 38 3.80 0.82 -2.62
CA PHE A 38 2.63 -0.02 -2.83
C PHE A 38 2.23 -0.01 -4.29
N GLY A 39 1.45 -1.01 -4.72
CA GLY A 39 0.97 -1.02 -6.09
C GLY A 39 0.25 -2.29 -6.46
N PHE A 40 0.04 -2.46 -7.76
CA PHE A 40 -0.75 -3.54 -8.33
C PHE A 40 -0.06 -4.10 -9.55
N GLU A 41 -0.33 -5.36 -9.87
CA GLU A 41 -0.02 -5.91 -11.19
C GLU A 41 -0.69 -5.04 -12.27
N ALA A 42 0.06 -4.67 -13.31
CA ALA A 42 -0.36 -3.70 -14.32
C ALA A 42 -1.67 -4.13 -15.01
N ASP A 43 -1.74 -5.38 -15.46
CA ASP A 43 -2.94 -5.93 -16.11
C ASP A 43 -4.15 -5.94 -15.17
N PHE A 44 -3.93 -6.25 -13.89
CA PHE A 44 -4.98 -6.23 -12.87
C PHE A 44 -5.50 -4.81 -12.61
N LEU A 45 -4.60 -3.85 -12.52
CA LEU A 45 -4.91 -2.43 -12.33
C LEU A 45 -5.80 -1.91 -13.47
N GLU A 46 -5.48 -2.25 -14.71
CA GLU A 46 -6.21 -1.80 -15.90
C GLU A 46 -7.56 -2.53 -16.10
N ARG A 47 -7.59 -3.84 -15.81
CA ARG A 47 -8.70 -4.69 -16.26
C ARG A 47 -9.63 -5.11 -15.15
N ASN A 48 -9.19 -5.19 -13.90
CA ASN A 48 -9.95 -5.82 -12.83
C ASN A 48 -10.30 -4.86 -11.69
N LEU A 49 -9.48 -3.82 -11.47
CA LEU A 49 -9.70 -2.86 -10.41
C LEU A 49 -10.96 -2.02 -10.66
N LEU A 50 -11.84 -1.93 -9.66
CA LEU A 50 -13.08 -1.16 -9.74
C LEU A 50 -12.91 0.22 -9.12
N GLN A 51 -13.68 1.19 -9.60
CA GLN A 51 -13.82 2.53 -9.02
C GLN A 51 -15.02 2.57 -8.05
N PRO A 52 -14.87 2.30 -6.74
CA PRO A 52 -15.99 2.32 -5.80
C PRO A 52 -16.39 3.73 -5.35
N PHE A 53 -15.60 4.75 -5.72
CA PHE A 53 -15.77 6.11 -5.22
C PHE A 53 -16.70 6.93 -6.11
N ARG A 54 -17.48 7.83 -5.49
CA ARG A 54 -18.35 8.78 -6.22
C ARG A 54 -17.54 9.76 -7.06
N ARG A 55 -16.39 10.20 -6.54
CA ARG A 55 -15.40 10.98 -7.28
C ARG A 55 -14.36 10.00 -7.82
N PRO A 56 -14.17 9.91 -9.15
CA PRO A 56 -13.15 9.05 -9.73
C PRO A 56 -11.77 9.40 -9.19
N LEU A 57 -11.06 8.41 -8.66
CA LEU A 57 -9.64 8.48 -8.33
C LEU A 57 -8.82 7.90 -9.47
N GLU A 58 -7.63 8.43 -9.72
CA GLU A 58 -6.71 7.85 -10.71
C GLU A 58 -6.19 6.47 -10.27
N LEU A 59 -6.08 6.27 -8.95
CA LEU A 59 -5.83 4.98 -8.33
C LEU A 59 -7.01 4.62 -7.40
N PRO A 60 -7.91 3.72 -7.82
CA PRO A 60 -9.12 3.41 -7.05
C PRO A 60 -8.84 2.40 -5.92
N ALA A 61 -7.94 2.77 -5.03
CA ALA A 61 -7.57 2.03 -3.83
C ALA A 61 -7.66 2.90 -2.57
N VAL A 62 -7.69 2.26 -1.40
CA VAL A 62 -7.62 2.92 -0.10
C VAL A 62 -6.37 2.44 0.62
N LEU A 63 -5.49 3.37 0.97
CA LEU A 63 -4.37 3.14 1.87
C LEU A 63 -4.73 3.63 3.28
N ARG A 64 -4.64 2.75 4.26
CA ARG A 64 -4.84 3.06 5.67
C ARG A 64 -3.50 3.01 6.39
N LEU A 65 -3.13 4.10 7.05
CA LEU A 65 -1.86 4.20 7.78
C LEU A 65 -2.09 4.04 9.26
N GLY A 66 -3.12 4.69 9.80
CA GLY A 66 -3.38 4.72 11.24
C GLY A 66 -2.42 5.61 12.03
N TRP A 67 -1.55 6.37 11.37
CA TRP A 67 -0.55 7.25 11.98
C TRP A 67 -1.08 8.69 12.09
N LYS A 68 -1.79 8.99 13.19
CA LYS A 68 -2.52 10.26 13.34
C LYS A 68 -1.64 11.51 13.32
N ASP A 69 -0.41 11.39 13.84
CA ASP A 69 0.52 12.52 13.98
C ASP A 69 1.50 12.63 12.81
N ALA A 70 1.38 11.74 11.81
CA ALA A 70 2.26 11.73 10.66
C ALA A 70 1.81 12.80 9.65
N VAL A 71 2.72 13.70 9.28
CA VAL A 71 2.45 14.77 8.34
C VAL A 71 2.90 14.39 6.92
N PRO A 72 2.21 14.88 5.87
CA PRO A 72 2.62 14.63 4.50
C PRO A 72 4.00 15.25 4.23
N ALA A 73 4.85 14.52 3.50
CA ALA A 73 6.01 15.09 2.83
C ALA A 73 5.55 15.99 1.65
N PRO A 74 6.45 16.78 1.01
CA PRO A 74 6.09 17.67 -0.09
C PRO A 74 5.25 16.99 -1.18
N GLU A 75 4.33 17.75 -1.79
CA GLU A 75 3.31 17.23 -2.70
C GLU A 75 3.90 16.39 -3.83
N PRO A 76 3.53 15.11 -3.94
CA PRO A 76 3.98 14.27 -5.03
C PRO A 76 3.25 14.61 -6.33
N ASP A 77 3.97 14.57 -7.45
CA ASP A 77 3.39 14.66 -8.78
C ASP A 77 3.06 13.25 -9.30
N GLY A 78 1.84 12.80 -9.03
CA GLY A 78 1.37 11.49 -9.49
C GLY A 78 -0.13 11.29 -9.21
N PRO A 79 -0.63 10.05 -9.31
CA PRO A 79 -2.06 9.80 -9.28
C PRO A 79 -2.67 10.04 -7.90
N THR A 80 -3.95 10.33 -7.91
CA THR A 80 -4.79 10.46 -6.71
C THR A 80 -5.22 9.09 -6.16
N CYS A 81 -5.12 8.92 -4.84
CA CYS A 81 -5.52 7.73 -4.09
C CYS A 81 -6.25 8.16 -2.80
N SER A 82 -7.02 7.26 -2.17
CA SER A 82 -7.60 7.53 -0.86
C SER A 82 -6.63 7.14 0.25
N ILE A 83 -6.20 8.09 1.08
CA ILE A 83 -5.30 7.87 2.22
C ILE A 83 -6.03 8.28 3.50
N ASP A 84 -6.27 7.33 4.41
CA ASP A 84 -7.03 7.53 5.65
C ASP A 84 -8.36 8.29 5.44
N GLY A 85 -9.03 8.03 4.31
CA GLY A 85 -10.31 8.64 3.93
C GLY A 85 -10.20 10.02 3.25
N ARG A 86 -9.00 10.54 3.03
CA ARG A 86 -8.74 11.78 2.28
C ARG A 86 -8.28 11.44 0.87
N VAL A 87 -8.50 12.35 -0.09
CA VAL A 87 -7.96 12.20 -1.45
C VAL A 87 -6.62 12.92 -1.49
N GLU A 88 -5.56 12.18 -1.75
CA GLU A 88 -4.19 12.68 -1.79
C GLU A 88 -3.47 12.15 -3.03
N ARG A 89 -2.43 12.85 -3.47
CA ARG A 89 -1.55 12.35 -4.53
C ARG A 89 -0.51 11.41 -3.96
N VAL A 90 -0.08 10.45 -4.77
CA VAL A 90 1.07 9.57 -4.49
C VAL A 90 2.10 9.70 -5.61
N ARG A 91 3.37 9.43 -5.33
CA ARG A 91 4.44 9.47 -6.33
C ARG A 91 4.33 8.25 -7.24
N ASP A 92 4.38 8.44 -8.56
CA ASP A 92 4.56 7.31 -9.48
C ASP A 92 6.03 6.85 -9.43
N LEU A 93 6.25 5.56 -9.12
CA LEU A 93 7.59 4.96 -9.05
C LEU A 93 7.91 4.11 -10.29
N GLY A 94 7.01 4.08 -11.27
CA GLY A 94 7.16 3.32 -12.51
C GLY A 94 6.72 1.87 -12.39
N GLU A 95 7.18 1.06 -13.35
CA GLU A 95 6.94 -0.38 -13.39
C GLU A 95 8.14 -1.17 -12.87
N GLU A 96 7.88 -2.29 -12.22
CA GLU A 96 8.89 -3.27 -11.80
C GLU A 96 8.40 -4.68 -12.15
N GLU A 97 9.30 -5.54 -12.64
CA GLU A 97 9.00 -6.95 -12.84
C GLU A 97 9.32 -7.75 -11.58
N ARG A 98 8.34 -8.49 -11.06
CA ARG A 98 8.48 -9.36 -9.89
C ARG A 98 7.94 -10.72 -10.23
N GLU A 99 8.80 -11.74 -10.20
CA GLU A 99 8.43 -13.13 -10.48
C GLU A 99 7.69 -13.30 -11.83
N GLY A 100 8.15 -12.58 -12.86
CA GLY A 100 7.58 -12.62 -14.21
C GLY A 100 6.28 -11.80 -14.38
N ARG A 101 5.87 -11.02 -13.37
CA ARG A 101 4.67 -10.16 -13.40
C ARG A 101 5.08 -8.71 -13.33
N ARG A 102 4.45 -7.86 -14.13
CA ARG A 102 4.72 -6.41 -14.13
C ARG A 102 3.83 -5.73 -13.11
N PHE A 103 4.42 -5.01 -12.17
CA PHE A 103 3.74 -4.21 -11.17
C PHE A 103 3.95 -2.73 -11.45
N ARG A 104 2.86 -1.94 -11.39
CA ARG A 104 2.96 -0.48 -11.35
C ARG A 104 2.96 -0.04 -9.90
N LEU A 105 3.97 0.75 -9.52
CA LEU A 105 4.31 1.02 -8.13
C LEU A 105 4.21 2.51 -7.81
N PHE A 106 3.80 2.78 -6.59
CA PHE A 106 3.50 4.10 -6.08
C PHE A 106 4.17 4.31 -4.72
N GLY A 107 4.56 5.55 -4.45
CA GLY A 107 5.29 5.95 -3.27
C GLY A 107 4.50 6.94 -2.43
N LEU A 108 4.49 6.72 -1.12
CA LEU A 108 4.02 7.68 -0.13
C LEU A 108 5.10 7.94 0.91
N GLU A 109 5.36 9.21 1.19
CA GLU A 109 6.24 9.61 2.28
C GLU A 109 5.47 10.39 3.34
N ARG A 110 5.75 10.07 4.60
CA ARG A 110 5.24 10.76 5.78
C ARG A 110 6.39 11.08 6.72
N ARG A 111 6.26 12.18 7.46
CA ARG A 111 7.18 12.54 8.54
C ARG A 111 6.47 12.40 9.86
N LEU A 112 7.16 11.82 10.84
CA LEU A 112 6.67 11.64 12.19
C LEU A 112 7.76 12.08 13.16
N VAL A 113 7.40 12.79 14.23
CA VAL A 113 8.34 13.12 15.31
C VAL A 113 8.00 12.24 16.50
N ALA A 114 8.97 11.47 16.99
CA ALA A 114 8.78 10.60 18.15
C ALA A 114 8.53 11.44 19.41
N GLY A 115 7.36 11.27 20.03
CA GLY A 115 7.01 12.01 21.27
C GLY A 115 7.76 11.52 22.51
N GLN A 116 8.22 10.27 22.50
CA GLN A 116 8.92 9.62 23.62
C GLN A 116 10.05 8.74 23.08
N ALA A 117 11.08 8.53 23.91
CA ALA A 117 12.13 7.57 23.60
C ALA A 117 11.69 6.15 23.97
N GLY A 118 12.04 5.16 23.15
CA GLY A 118 11.66 3.77 23.38
C GLY A 118 11.52 2.95 22.10
N PRO A 119 10.96 1.74 22.20
CA PRO A 119 10.57 0.94 21.03
C PRO A 119 9.60 1.70 20.13
N LEU A 120 9.75 1.57 18.81
CA LEU A 120 8.86 2.18 17.84
C LEU A 120 7.64 1.30 17.58
N GLU A 121 6.49 1.67 18.14
CA GLU A 121 5.22 1.01 17.87
C GLU A 121 4.41 1.79 16.83
N LEU A 122 4.31 1.25 15.62
CA LEU A 122 3.46 1.79 14.56
C LEU A 122 2.55 0.69 14.02
N PRO A 123 1.25 0.95 13.82
CA PRO A 123 0.40 0.01 13.11
C PRO A 123 0.94 -0.17 11.68
N GLY A 124 0.94 -1.41 11.20
CA GLY A 124 1.27 -1.70 9.80
C GLY A 124 0.26 -1.05 8.85
N PRO A 125 0.69 -0.50 7.71
CA PRO A 125 -0.23 0.06 6.73
C PRO A 125 -1.10 -1.04 6.14
N GLU A 126 -2.26 -0.69 5.61
CA GLU A 126 -3.19 -1.62 4.95
C GLU A 126 -3.67 -1.03 3.63
N LEU A 127 -3.54 -1.79 2.54
CA LEU A 127 -4.04 -1.41 1.22
C LEU A 127 -5.32 -2.21 0.95
N ARG A 128 -6.39 -1.52 0.57
CA ARG A 128 -7.70 -2.10 0.24
C ARG A 128 -8.15 -1.70 -1.15
N TRP A 129 -8.87 -2.59 -1.81
CA TRP A 129 -9.46 -2.34 -3.12
C TRP A 129 -10.73 -3.15 -3.33
N TYR A 130 -11.41 -2.88 -4.44
CA TYR A 130 -12.46 -3.74 -4.98
C TYR A 130 -12.08 -4.16 -6.38
N ALA A 131 -12.35 -5.41 -6.72
CA ALA A 131 -12.09 -5.95 -8.04
C ALA A 131 -13.28 -6.75 -8.58
N ALA A 132 -13.29 -6.97 -9.88
CA ALA A 132 -14.16 -7.95 -10.54
C ALA A 132 -13.34 -8.84 -11.46
N ARG A 133 -13.66 -10.13 -11.48
CA ARG A 133 -13.07 -11.09 -12.43
C ARG A 133 -13.88 -11.17 -13.72
N ARG A 134 -15.19 -10.93 -13.62
CA ARG A 134 -16.13 -10.99 -14.74
C ARG A 134 -16.85 -9.67 -14.94
N PHE A 135 -16.98 -9.31 -16.20
CA PHE A 135 -17.68 -8.11 -16.64
C PHE A 135 -18.70 -8.49 -17.71
N ARG A 136 -19.83 -7.79 -17.71
CA ARG A 136 -20.81 -7.84 -18.77
C ARG A 136 -20.74 -6.51 -19.52
N GLU A 137 -20.71 -6.57 -20.84
CA GLU A 137 -20.83 -5.39 -21.68
C GLU A 137 -22.29 -4.92 -21.71
N ASP A 138 -22.51 -3.67 -21.32
CA ASP A 138 -23.81 -3.01 -21.41
C ASP A 138 -23.71 -1.88 -22.46
N PRO A 139 -24.60 -1.82 -23.46
CA PRO A 139 -24.50 -0.84 -24.55
C PRO A 139 -24.71 0.61 -24.08
N ILE A 140 -25.29 0.83 -22.90
CA ILE A 140 -25.56 2.16 -22.34
C ILE A 140 -24.53 2.50 -21.26
N GLN A 141 -24.25 1.54 -20.37
CA GLN A 141 -23.42 1.76 -19.19
C GLN A 141 -21.97 1.30 -19.37
N GLY A 142 -21.63 0.75 -20.54
CA GLY A 142 -20.32 0.18 -20.84
C GLY A 142 -20.05 -1.09 -20.03
N ARG A 143 -18.78 -1.29 -19.69
CA ARG A 143 -18.30 -2.48 -19.00
C ARG A 143 -18.75 -2.50 -17.52
N GLN A 144 -19.68 -3.39 -17.17
CA GLN A 144 -20.24 -3.49 -15.82
C GLN A 144 -19.72 -4.75 -15.08
N PRO A 145 -19.24 -4.63 -13.83
CA PRO A 145 -18.80 -5.79 -13.07
C PRO A 145 -19.99 -6.69 -12.71
N VAL A 146 -19.86 -7.99 -12.97
CA VAL A 146 -20.88 -8.99 -12.59
C VAL A 146 -20.82 -9.27 -11.09
N GLU A 147 -19.60 -9.29 -10.55
CA GLU A 147 -19.30 -9.56 -9.15
C GLU A 147 -18.31 -8.52 -8.63
N ARG A 148 -18.39 -8.23 -7.33
CA ARG A 148 -17.46 -7.31 -6.66
C ARG A 148 -16.81 -8.05 -5.51
N GLU A 149 -15.51 -8.21 -5.59
CA GLU A 149 -14.70 -8.89 -4.59
C GLU A 149 -13.86 -7.83 -3.85
N PRO A 150 -13.97 -7.71 -2.52
CA PRO A 150 -13.06 -6.89 -1.74
C PRO A 150 -11.68 -7.56 -1.68
N GLY A 151 -10.63 -6.79 -1.87
CA GLY A 151 -9.25 -7.22 -1.66
C GLY A 151 -8.55 -6.36 -0.61
N ARG A 152 -7.60 -6.98 0.10
CA ARG A 152 -6.75 -6.29 1.08
C ARG A 152 -5.38 -6.97 1.18
N ILE A 153 -4.35 -6.17 1.43
CA ILE A 153 -3.02 -6.63 1.88
C ILE A 153 -2.60 -5.76 3.07
N ALA A 154 -2.06 -6.39 4.10
CA ALA A 154 -1.46 -5.69 5.23
C ALA A 154 0.06 -5.65 5.04
N GLY A 155 0.64 -4.46 5.18
CA GLY A 155 2.08 -4.31 5.28
C GLY A 155 2.56 -4.81 6.65
N ALA A 156 3.81 -5.28 6.71
CA ALA A 156 4.41 -5.64 7.98
C ALA A 156 4.39 -4.42 8.92
N ALA A 157 3.94 -4.64 10.16
CA ALA A 157 4.33 -3.73 11.23
C ALA A 157 5.84 -3.87 11.42
N PRO A 158 6.58 -2.79 11.73
CA PRO A 158 7.98 -2.93 12.13
C PRO A 158 8.05 -3.93 13.29
N ASP A 159 8.71 -5.07 13.06
CA ASP A 159 8.80 -6.15 14.03
C ASP A 159 9.71 -5.71 15.18
N LEU A 160 9.15 -5.68 16.40
CA LEU A 160 9.88 -5.34 17.62
C LEU A 160 10.47 -6.58 18.31
N ALA A 161 10.16 -7.79 17.85
CA ALA A 161 10.38 -9.01 18.61
C ALA A 161 11.79 -9.62 18.48
N ASP A 162 12.56 -9.27 17.44
CA ASP A 162 13.89 -9.87 17.19
C ASP A 162 15.07 -9.06 17.73
N ALA A 163 14.82 -7.95 18.42
CA ALA A 163 15.82 -7.10 19.06
C ALA A 163 16.30 -7.64 20.42
N ARG A 164 16.71 -8.91 20.50
CA ARG A 164 17.47 -9.39 21.67
C ARG A 164 18.95 -9.02 21.48
N LEU A 165 19.34 -7.93 22.13
CA LEU A 165 20.71 -7.48 22.44
C LEU A 165 21.80 -8.51 22.06
N ALA A 166 22.48 -8.26 20.94
CA ALA A 166 23.82 -8.76 20.69
C ALA A 166 24.85 -7.78 21.28
#